data_AF-A0A934NYA8-F1
#
_entry.id   AF-A0A934NYA8-F1
#
_cell.length_a   1.000
_cell.length_b   1.000
_cell.length_c   1.000
_cell.angle_alpha   90.00
_cell.angle_beta   90.00
_cell.angle_gamma   90.00
#
_symmetry.space_group_name_H-M   'P 1'
#
loop_
_entity.id
_entity.type
_entity.pdbx_description
1 polymer ?
#
loop_
_entity_poly.entity_id
_entity_poly.type
_entity_poly.pdbx_seq_one_letter_code
_entity_poly.pdbx_strand_id
1 'polypeptide(L)'
;MTELSHVDGEGRARMVDVSAKADSARTAVAAGELQTTAEVVALVQADGMPKADVLSTARIAGISGAKKTSELIPLCHQLALSSVQVTFGFTATTITIEATAKTKGPTGVEMEALTAVAVAGLTLHDMVKAVDPAATLNGVRLLTKDGGKRGHWTRATADVAPLDPRSAVVLVASTGTARGTRTDTTGPAIAEWLTGQGFSVRGPLVYADSDIAEGLADALTGGPALVVSTGGTGASPTDRTPEATLAALDRELPGVAEAIRQRGTAKFPNAALSRGVAGLAGRTVVVNLPGSTGGVRDGLAVLEPILDHLLEQVAGRGAHEEVTP
;
A
#
# COMPACT_ATOMS: atom_id res chain seq x y z
N MET A 1 -13.28 29.46 -7.85
CA MET A 1 -11.81 29.43 -7.67
C MET A 1 -11.51 29.65 -6.21
N THR A 2 -10.97 28.64 -5.53
CA THR A 2 -10.53 28.74 -4.12
C THR A 2 -9.32 29.68 -4.05
N GLU A 3 -9.43 30.77 -3.29
CA GLU A 3 -8.32 31.69 -3.04
C GLU A 3 -7.11 30.91 -2.50
N LEU A 4 -5.96 31.07 -3.17
CA LEU A 4 -4.68 30.54 -2.72
C LEU A 4 -4.29 31.26 -1.42
N SER A 5 -4.13 30.52 -0.32
CA SER A 5 -3.94 31.14 1.01
C SER A 5 -2.60 31.87 1.17
N HIS A 6 -1.57 31.52 0.38
CA HIS A 6 -0.22 32.07 0.51
C HIS A 6 0.09 33.23 -0.44
N VAL A 7 -0.91 33.77 -1.12
CA VAL A 7 -0.76 34.96 -1.97
C VAL A 7 -1.63 36.11 -1.44
N ASP A 8 -1.18 37.33 -1.61
CA ASP A 8 -1.96 38.54 -1.37
C ASP A 8 -2.85 38.88 -2.57
N GLY A 9 -3.64 39.96 -2.47
CA GLY A 9 -4.52 40.44 -3.55
C GLY A 9 -3.78 40.92 -4.81
N GLU A 10 -2.45 41.05 -4.74
CA GLU A 10 -1.57 41.42 -5.86
C GLU A 10 -0.75 40.21 -6.35
N GLY A 11 -1.00 39.01 -5.83
CA GLY A 11 -0.34 37.77 -6.23
C GLY A 11 1.04 37.53 -5.59
N ARG A 12 1.46 38.33 -4.60
CA ARG A 12 2.75 38.15 -3.92
C ARG A 12 2.67 37.16 -2.78
N ALA A 13 3.76 36.45 -2.54
CA ALA A 13 3.90 35.51 -1.44
C ALA A 13 3.69 36.21 -0.08
N ARG A 14 2.81 35.65 0.76
CA ARG A 14 2.61 36.09 2.13
C ARG A 14 2.43 34.92 3.09
N MET A 15 2.90 35.09 4.32
CA MET A 15 2.56 34.20 5.42
C MET A 15 1.13 34.50 5.88
N VAL A 16 0.31 33.47 6.07
CA VAL A 16 -1.09 33.61 6.49
C VAL A 16 -1.15 34.07 7.94
N ASP A 17 -1.93 35.11 8.25
CA ASP A 17 -2.23 35.44 9.64
C ASP A 17 -3.11 34.36 10.28
N VAL A 18 -2.64 33.79 11.39
CA VAL A 18 -3.31 32.73 12.15
C VAL A 18 -3.69 33.17 13.56
N SER A 19 -3.50 34.45 13.91
CA SER A 19 -3.74 35.01 15.25
C SER A 19 -5.18 34.79 15.76
N ALA A 20 -6.17 34.84 14.87
CA ALA A 20 -7.59 34.63 15.21
C ALA A 20 -8.00 33.14 15.27
N LYS A 21 -7.10 32.20 14.97
CA LYS A 21 -7.41 30.76 14.98
C LYS A 21 -7.15 30.19 16.37
N ALA A 22 -8.09 29.40 16.88
CA ALA A 22 -7.92 28.69 18.14
C ALA A 22 -6.88 27.56 18.04
N ASP A 23 -6.17 27.34 19.14
CA ASP A 23 -5.25 26.21 19.28
C ASP A 23 -6.01 24.89 19.35
N SER A 24 -5.55 23.91 18.57
CA SER A 24 -6.05 22.54 18.62
C SER A 24 -4.89 21.55 18.57
N ALA A 25 -5.11 20.33 19.09
CA ALA A 25 -4.19 19.23 18.84
C ALA A 25 -4.16 18.93 17.33
N ARG A 26 -2.96 18.71 16.80
CA ARG A 26 -2.73 18.47 15.37
C ARG A 26 -1.66 17.42 15.20
N THR A 27 -1.90 16.49 14.28
CA THR A 27 -0.98 15.42 13.93
C THR A 27 -0.83 15.36 12.42
N ALA A 28 0.36 15.10 11.94
CA ALA A 28 0.62 14.77 10.55
C ALA A 28 1.57 13.57 10.47
N VAL A 29 1.30 12.66 9.55
CA VAL A 29 2.15 11.53 9.22
C VAL A 29 2.56 11.66 7.77
N ALA A 30 3.86 11.59 7.49
CA ALA A 30 4.41 11.59 6.15
C ALA A 30 5.31 10.36 5.95
N ALA A 31 5.46 9.93 4.70
CA ALA A 31 6.33 8.83 4.32
C ALA A 31 7.19 9.18 3.10
N GLY A 32 8.28 8.44 2.94
CA GLY A 32 9.20 8.51 1.80
C GLY A 32 10.06 7.27 1.76
N GLU A 33 10.79 7.05 0.68
CA GLU A 33 11.49 5.79 0.44
C GLU A 33 12.86 6.07 -0.18
N LEU A 34 13.92 5.51 0.40
CA LEU A 34 15.24 5.48 -0.24
C LEU A 34 15.36 4.18 -1.03
N GLN A 35 15.28 4.27 -2.35
CA GLN A 35 15.57 3.15 -3.25
C GLN A 35 17.08 3.00 -3.40
N THR A 36 17.59 1.78 -3.19
CA THR A 36 19.02 1.44 -3.22
C THR A 36 19.21 -0.03 -3.62
N THR A 37 20.34 -0.64 -3.30
CA THR A 37 20.63 -2.05 -3.60
C THR A 37 20.35 -2.98 -2.42
N ALA A 38 20.17 -4.27 -2.69
CA ALA A 38 20.03 -5.29 -1.66
C ALA A 38 21.26 -5.39 -0.75
N GLU A 39 22.45 -5.12 -1.31
CA GLU A 39 23.70 -5.05 -0.54
C GLU A 39 23.65 -3.92 0.49
N VAL A 40 23.23 -2.71 0.10
CA VAL A 40 23.09 -1.58 1.03
C VAL A 40 22.07 -1.88 2.12
N VAL A 41 20.92 -2.46 1.76
CA VAL A 41 19.91 -2.86 2.75
C VAL A 41 20.51 -3.84 3.76
N ALA A 42 21.20 -4.87 3.29
CA ALA A 42 21.83 -5.88 4.15
C ALA A 42 22.90 -5.26 5.08
N LEU A 43 23.76 -4.37 4.53
CA LEU A 43 24.77 -3.68 5.32
C LEU A 43 24.16 -2.76 6.38
N VAL A 44 23.09 -2.05 6.05
CA VAL A 44 22.39 -1.17 7.02
C VAL A 44 21.71 -1.99 8.11
N GLN A 45 21.09 -3.13 7.79
CA GLN A 45 20.45 -4.00 8.79
C GLN A 45 21.46 -4.69 9.71
N ALA A 46 22.66 -4.99 9.20
CA ALA A 46 23.73 -5.65 9.95
C ALA A 46 24.67 -4.66 10.67
N ASP A 47 24.38 -3.35 10.64
CA ASP A 47 25.28 -2.29 11.11
C ASP A 47 26.70 -2.37 10.50
N GLY A 48 26.81 -2.90 9.27
CA GLY A 48 28.07 -3.18 8.56
C GLY A 48 28.54 -2.06 7.64
N MET A 49 27.91 -0.89 7.66
CA MET A 49 28.29 0.24 6.82
C MET A 49 29.63 0.85 7.26
N PRO A 50 30.46 1.39 6.34
CA PRO A 50 31.70 2.07 6.69
C PRO A 50 31.51 3.26 7.65
N LYS A 51 30.31 3.86 7.62
CA LYS A 51 29.88 4.88 8.58
C LYS A 51 29.01 4.22 9.64
N ALA A 52 29.38 4.39 10.91
CA ALA A 52 28.61 3.87 12.03
C ALA A 52 27.22 4.53 12.15
N ASP A 53 26.25 3.79 12.70
CA ASP A 53 24.95 4.27 13.17
C ASP A 53 24.08 4.99 12.11
N VAL A 54 23.96 4.41 10.92
CA VAL A 54 23.20 4.98 9.78
C VAL A 54 21.77 5.38 10.17
N LEU A 55 21.00 4.45 10.73
CA LEU A 55 19.59 4.68 11.06
C LEU A 55 19.42 5.68 12.21
N SER A 56 20.27 5.60 13.23
CA SER A 56 20.23 6.52 14.37
C SER A 56 20.57 7.94 13.94
N THR A 57 21.59 8.10 13.09
CA THR A 57 21.97 9.39 12.50
C THR A 57 20.84 9.97 11.67
N ALA A 58 20.25 9.18 10.77
CA ALA A 58 19.11 9.60 9.95
C ALA A 58 17.88 9.96 10.79
N ARG A 59 17.62 9.24 11.88
CA ARG A 59 16.53 9.54 12.83
C ARG A 59 16.70 10.90 13.48
N ILE A 60 17.89 11.17 14.01
CA ILE A 60 18.21 12.44 14.67
C ILE A 60 18.15 13.59 13.66
N ALA A 61 18.64 13.37 12.44
CA ALA A 61 18.57 14.34 11.36
C ALA A 61 17.10 14.66 10.98
N GLY A 62 16.24 13.65 10.83
CA GLY A 62 14.81 13.85 10.58
C GLY A 62 14.11 14.65 11.70
N ILE A 63 14.37 14.31 12.97
CA ILE A 63 13.85 15.06 14.13
C ILE A 63 14.34 16.52 14.12
N SER A 64 15.60 16.74 13.76
CA SER A 64 16.20 18.07 13.66
C SER A 64 15.61 18.86 12.48
N GLY A 65 15.36 18.18 11.35
CA GLY A 65 14.70 18.73 10.17
C GLY A 65 13.31 19.25 10.49
N ALA A 66 12.48 18.45 11.17
CA ALA A 66 11.16 18.89 11.63
C ALA A 66 11.22 20.18 12.46
N LYS A 67 12.15 20.25 13.43
CA LYS A 67 12.30 21.44 14.30
C LYS A 67 12.76 22.70 13.54
N LYS A 68 13.44 22.53 12.41
CA LYS A 68 13.94 23.62 11.56
C LYS A 68 13.06 23.92 10.35
N THR A 69 11.85 23.37 10.29
CA THR A 69 10.97 23.51 9.11
C THR A 69 10.71 24.97 8.75
N SER A 70 10.46 25.84 9.72
CA SER A 70 10.22 27.27 9.47
C SER A 70 11.47 28.05 9.02
N GLU A 71 12.67 27.51 9.22
CA GLU A 71 13.92 28.07 8.69
C GLU A 71 14.15 27.64 7.23
N LEU A 72 13.61 26.49 6.83
CA LEU A 72 13.78 25.89 5.51
C LEU A 72 12.66 26.26 4.53
N ILE A 73 11.42 26.35 5.02
CA ILE A 73 10.23 26.61 4.22
C ILE A 73 9.76 28.06 4.47
N PRO A 74 9.96 28.99 3.51
CA PRO A 74 9.91 30.44 3.77
C PRO A 74 8.62 31.00 4.39
N LEU A 75 7.47 30.36 4.16
CA LEU A 75 6.16 30.84 4.62
C LEU A 75 5.55 29.96 5.72
N CYS A 76 6.30 29.01 6.25
CA CYS A 76 5.87 28.23 7.41
C CYS A 76 5.95 29.05 8.69
N HIS A 77 4.92 28.93 9.53
CA HIS A 77 4.96 29.46 10.88
C HIS A 77 5.95 28.68 11.73
N GLN A 78 6.58 29.36 12.68
CA GLN A 78 7.30 28.67 13.75
C GLN A 78 6.29 28.01 14.69
N LEU A 79 6.46 26.71 14.93
CA LEU A 79 5.56 25.90 15.76
C LEU A 79 6.30 25.25 16.92
N ALA A 80 5.69 25.24 18.10
CA ALA A 80 6.16 24.46 19.23
C ALA A 80 5.75 22.98 19.04
N LEU A 81 6.64 22.19 18.43
CA LEU A 81 6.42 20.75 18.26
C LEU A 81 6.37 20.03 19.61
N SER A 82 5.32 19.25 19.84
CA SER A 82 5.16 18.44 21.05
C SER A 82 5.84 17.09 20.94
N SER A 83 5.87 16.49 19.74
CA SER A 83 6.59 15.25 19.48
C SER A 83 6.95 15.12 18.00
N VAL A 84 8.09 14.51 17.72
CA VAL A 84 8.48 14.04 16.39
C VAL A 84 9.01 12.62 16.51
N GLN A 85 8.47 11.70 15.73
CA GLN A 85 8.92 10.32 15.65
C GLN A 85 9.31 10.03 14.20
N VAL A 86 10.43 9.33 14.00
CA VAL A 86 10.88 8.85 12.69
C VAL A 86 11.18 7.36 12.80
N THR A 87 10.52 6.56 11.97
CA THR A 87 10.66 5.11 11.89
C THR A 87 11.15 4.70 10.50
N PHE A 88 11.83 3.55 10.45
CA PHE A 88 12.35 2.98 9.22
C PHE A 88 11.84 1.55 9.06
N GLY A 89 11.54 1.17 7.82
CA GLY A 89 11.28 -0.21 7.42
C GLY A 89 12.16 -0.61 6.24
N PHE A 90 12.08 -1.86 5.83
CA PHE A 90 12.95 -2.42 4.80
C PHE A 90 12.17 -3.30 3.84
N THR A 91 12.53 -3.23 2.56
CA THR A 91 12.25 -4.25 1.54
C THR A 91 13.58 -4.80 1.03
N ALA A 92 13.56 -5.68 0.02
CA ALA A 92 14.79 -6.20 -0.58
C ALA A 92 15.73 -5.09 -1.13
N THR A 93 15.21 -3.93 -1.53
CA THR A 93 16.00 -2.87 -2.20
C THR A 93 15.64 -1.45 -1.74
N THR A 94 14.92 -1.31 -0.63
CA THR A 94 14.35 -0.03 -0.22
C THR A 94 14.40 0.12 1.28
N ILE A 95 14.75 1.32 1.76
CA ILE A 95 14.55 1.72 3.14
C ILE A 95 13.34 2.66 3.17
N THR A 96 12.24 2.21 3.78
CA THR A 96 11.05 3.04 3.96
C THR A 96 11.24 3.97 5.15
N ILE A 97 10.71 5.19 5.07
CA ILE A 97 10.82 6.25 6.08
C ILE A 97 9.42 6.72 6.39
N GLU A 98 9.04 6.73 7.67
CA GLU A 98 7.80 7.36 8.12
C GLU A 98 8.12 8.35 9.24
N ALA A 99 7.51 9.54 9.19
CA ALA A 99 7.64 10.55 10.23
C ALA A 99 6.27 11.02 10.70
N THR A 100 6.08 11.03 12.03
CA THR A 100 4.90 11.60 12.68
C THR A 100 5.30 12.86 13.45
N ALA A 101 4.65 13.98 13.16
CA ALA A 101 4.80 15.24 13.88
C ALA A 101 3.49 15.61 14.60
N LYS A 102 3.60 16.13 15.83
CA LYS A 102 2.45 16.59 16.62
C LYS A 102 2.71 17.96 17.23
N THR A 103 1.67 18.78 17.33
CA THR A 103 1.67 20.05 18.05
C THR A 103 0.29 20.35 18.65
N LYS A 104 0.24 21.37 19.51
CA LYS A 104 -0.98 22.08 19.86
C LYS A 104 -0.82 23.53 19.40
N GLY A 105 -1.58 23.95 18.39
CA GLY A 105 -1.41 25.28 17.79
C GLY A 105 -2.47 25.66 16.75
N PRO A 106 -2.34 26.85 16.15
CA PRO A 106 -3.36 27.44 15.27
C PRO A 106 -3.27 26.96 13.80
N THR A 107 -2.16 26.29 13.43
CA THR A 107 -1.91 25.78 12.07
C THR A 107 -1.36 24.35 12.10
N GLY A 108 -1.48 23.64 10.97
CA GLY A 108 -1.09 22.24 10.80
C GLY A 108 0.43 22.01 10.85
N VAL A 109 0.81 20.72 10.96
CA VAL A 109 2.21 20.25 11.04
C VAL A 109 2.60 19.36 9.87
N GLU A 110 1.91 19.51 8.72
CA GLU A 110 2.19 18.73 7.52
C GLU A 110 3.63 18.92 7.04
N MET A 111 4.13 20.15 7.09
CA MET A 111 5.46 20.49 6.61
C MET A 111 6.55 19.96 7.53
N GLU A 112 6.32 19.90 8.84
CA GLU A 112 7.27 19.32 9.79
C GLU A 112 7.42 17.82 9.59
N ALA A 113 6.32 17.10 9.32
CA ALA A 113 6.37 15.68 8.99
C ALA A 113 7.09 15.43 7.65
N LEU A 114 6.74 16.20 6.59
CA LEU A 114 7.37 16.08 5.28
C LEU A 114 8.88 16.40 5.32
N THR A 115 9.25 17.44 6.05
CA THR A 115 10.65 17.87 6.20
C THR A 115 11.45 16.82 6.98
N ALA A 116 10.87 16.20 8.02
CA ALA A 116 11.51 15.10 8.72
C ALA A 116 11.85 13.93 7.79
N VAL A 117 10.91 13.51 6.94
CA VAL A 117 11.13 12.45 5.94
C VAL A 117 12.23 12.85 4.97
N ALA A 118 12.16 14.07 4.41
CA ALA A 118 13.13 14.54 3.42
C ALA A 118 14.54 14.59 3.99
N VAL A 119 14.72 15.16 5.18
CA VAL A 119 16.03 15.30 5.83
C VAL A 119 16.56 13.93 6.28
N ALA A 120 15.71 13.05 6.80
CA ALA A 120 16.11 11.68 7.12
C ALA A 120 16.57 10.92 5.85
N GLY A 121 15.83 11.05 4.74
CA GLY A 121 16.18 10.41 3.46
C GLY A 121 17.48 10.94 2.85
N LEU A 122 17.69 12.26 2.87
CA LEU A 122 18.96 12.86 2.44
C LEU A 122 20.14 12.42 3.31
N THR A 123 19.89 12.25 4.62
CA THR A 123 20.91 11.73 5.55
C THR A 123 21.21 10.27 5.25
N LEU A 124 20.20 9.43 5.01
CA LEU A 124 20.44 8.05 4.58
C LEU A 124 21.28 8.01 3.30
N HIS A 125 20.94 8.81 2.29
CA HIS A 125 21.74 8.91 1.08
C HIS A 125 23.20 9.31 1.38
N ASP A 126 23.43 10.32 2.23
CA ASP A 126 24.79 10.70 2.65
C ASP A 126 25.55 9.55 3.32
N MET A 127 24.85 8.73 4.11
CA MET A 127 25.41 7.60 4.82
C MET A 127 25.73 6.42 3.89
N VAL A 128 24.96 6.20 2.83
CA VAL A 128 25.11 5.03 1.93
C VAL A 128 25.84 5.29 0.63
N LYS A 129 25.99 6.55 0.19
CA LYS A 129 26.55 6.91 -1.14
C LYS A 129 27.95 6.39 -1.45
N ALA A 130 28.70 5.93 -0.44
CA ALA A 130 30.01 5.28 -0.66
C ALA A 130 29.88 3.86 -1.25
N VAL A 131 28.76 3.18 -0.99
CA VAL A 131 28.42 1.85 -1.52
C VAL A 131 27.49 1.99 -2.72
N ASP A 132 26.48 2.85 -2.62
CA ASP A 132 25.53 3.12 -3.70
C ASP A 132 25.31 4.62 -3.91
N PRO A 133 26.11 5.29 -4.77
CA PRO A 133 25.90 6.70 -5.10
C PRO A 133 24.65 6.94 -5.96
N ALA A 134 24.05 5.89 -6.53
CA ALA A 134 22.86 5.98 -7.37
C ALA A 134 21.54 5.90 -6.58
N ALA A 135 21.62 5.72 -5.26
CA ALA A 135 20.43 5.66 -4.40
C ALA A 135 19.54 6.90 -4.56
N THR A 136 18.23 6.70 -4.74
CA THR A 136 17.27 7.79 -4.97
C THR A 136 16.28 7.92 -3.83
N LEU A 137 16.04 9.16 -3.39
CA LEU A 137 14.95 9.46 -2.45
C LEU A 137 13.66 9.74 -3.23
N ASN A 138 12.67 8.87 -3.03
CA ASN A 138 11.40 8.89 -3.74
C ASN A 138 10.22 9.09 -2.79
N GLY A 139 9.09 9.51 -3.37
CA GLY A 139 7.78 9.37 -2.72
C GLY A 139 7.58 10.14 -1.42
N VAL A 140 8.33 11.23 -1.16
CA VAL A 140 8.10 12.09 0.01
C VAL A 140 6.69 12.68 -0.04
N ARG A 141 5.80 12.22 0.84
CA ARG A 141 4.36 12.44 0.74
C ARG A 141 3.67 12.41 2.09
N LEU A 142 2.62 13.21 2.27
CA LEU A 142 1.77 13.19 3.46
C LEU A 142 0.83 11.97 3.42
N LEU A 143 0.82 11.10 4.43
CA LEU A 143 -0.10 9.96 4.53
C LEU A 143 -1.42 10.34 5.19
N THR A 144 -1.37 11.02 6.34
CA THR A 144 -2.57 11.47 7.03
C THR A 144 -2.29 12.77 7.78
N LYS A 145 -3.33 13.54 8.03
CA LYS A 145 -3.31 14.63 8.99
C LYS A 145 -4.62 14.70 9.76
N ASP A 146 -4.52 15.18 10.98
CA ASP A 146 -5.64 15.33 11.90
C ASP A 146 -5.61 16.70 12.58
N GLY A 147 -6.80 17.22 12.88
CA GLY A 147 -7.00 18.49 13.57
C GLY A 147 -7.16 19.74 12.68
N GLY A 148 -7.66 20.81 13.29
CA GLY A 148 -8.01 22.06 12.62
C GLY A 148 -9.32 22.01 11.82
N LYS A 149 -9.64 23.12 11.14
CA LYS A 149 -10.95 23.32 10.46
C LYS A 149 -11.29 22.26 9.41
N ARG A 150 -10.28 21.67 8.76
CA ARG A 150 -10.48 20.66 7.69
C ARG A 150 -10.62 19.24 8.23
N GLY A 151 -10.47 19.03 9.55
CA GLY A 151 -10.60 17.71 10.18
C GLY A 151 -9.56 16.70 9.70
N HIS A 152 -9.92 15.43 9.83
CA HIS A 152 -9.11 14.30 9.41
C HIS A 152 -8.99 14.24 7.88
N TRP A 153 -7.78 14.04 7.37
CA TRP A 153 -7.52 13.74 5.98
C TRP A 153 -6.57 12.55 5.89
N THR A 154 -6.86 11.63 4.98
CA THR A 154 -5.97 10.53 4.64
C THR A 154 -5.69 10.55 3.15
N ARG A 155 -4.46 10.20 2.76
CA ARG A 155 -4.09 10.02 1.37
C ARG A 155 -4.85 8.81 0.85
N ALA A 156 -5.64 9.01 -0.19
CA ALA A 156 -6.09 7.91 -1.02
C ALA A 156 -4.83 7.20 -1.55
N THR A 157 -4.69 5.91 -1.29
CA THR A 157 -3.70 5.04 -1.92
C THR A 157 -3.73 5.36 -3.41
N ALA A 158 -2.60 5.88 -3.93
CA ALA A 158 -2.58 6.29 -5.31
C ALA A 158 -2.79 5.05 -6.17
N ASP A 159 -3.86 5.09 -6.95
CA ASP A 159 -4.13 4.36 -8.18
C ASP A 159 -2.85 4.22 -9.04
N VAL A 160 -1.97 3.28 -8.70
CA VAL A 160 -0.97 2.81 -9.65
C VAL A 160 -1.77 2.03 -10.68
N ALA A 161 -1.94 2.61 -11.87
CA ALA A 161 -2.44 1.82 -13.00
C ALA A 161 -1.54 0.59 -13.12
N PRO A 162 -2.11 -0.62 -13.30
CA PRO A 162 -1.28 -1.78 -13.50
C PRO A 162 -0.26 -1.49 -14.58
N LEU A 163 1.03 -1.69 -14.27
CA LEU A 163 2.12 -1.50 -15.23
C LEU A 163 1.85 -2.31 -16.51
N ASP A 164 1.07 -3.38 -16.37
CA ASP A 164 0.48 -4.18 -17.45
C ASP A 164 -1.00 -4.51 -17.13
N PRO A 165 -1.97 -4.13 -17.97
CA PRO A 165 -3.40 -4.44 -17.76
C PRO A 165 -3.73 -5.94 -17.82
N ARG A 166 -2.78 -6.77 -18.26
CA ARG A 166 -2.84 -8.22 -18.27
C ARG A 166 -1.81 -8.84 -17.32
N SER A 167 -1.42 -8.15 -16.25
CA SER A 167 -0.61 -8.77 -15.18
C SER A 167 -1.49 -9.43 -14.12
N ALA A 168 -1.12 -10.65 -13.71
CA ALA A 168 -1.78 -11.34 -12.62
C ALA A 168 -0.79 -11.98 -11.63
N VAL A 169 -1.22 -12.12 -10.38
CA VAL A 169 -0.48 -12.86 -9.35
C VAL A 169 -1.35 -13.97 -8.78
N VAL A 170 -0.78 -15.16 -8.65
CA VAL A 170 -1.44 -16.31 -8.00
C VAL A 170 -0.83 -16.53 -6.63
N LEU A 171 -1.68 -16.50 -5.60
CA LEU A 171 -1.29 -16.66 -4.20
C LEU A 171 -1.93 -17.92 -3.60
N VAL A 172 -1.15 -18.75 -2.92
CA VAL A 172 -1.62 -20.00 -2.31
C VAL A 172 -1.43 -19.92 -0.80
N ALA A 173 -2.53 -19.94 -0.06
CA ALA A 173 -2.55 -20.05 1.40
C ALA A 173 -2.60 -21.53 1.80
N SER A 174 -1.45 -22.07 2.21
CA SER A 174 -1.33 -23.48 2.58
C SER A 174 -0.10 -23.73 3.44
N THR A 175 -0.29 -23.90 4.74
CA THR A 175 0.81 -24.28 5.66
C THR A 175 1.50 -25.58 5.25
N GLY A 176 0.75 -26.57 4.75
CA GLY A 176 1.33 -27.84 4.30
C GLY A 176 2.20 -27.69 3.04
N THR A 177 1.75 -26.86 2.09
CA THR A 177 2.53 -26.61 0.86
C THR A 177 3.76 -25.76 1.16
N ALA A 178 3.62 -24.72 1.98
CA ALA A 178 4.74 -23.89 2.42
C ALA A 178 5.84 -24.70 3.13
N ARG A 179 5.45 -25.75 3.86
CA ARG A 179 6.38 -26.69 4.53
C ARG A 179 6.86 -27.84 3.65
N GLY A 180 6.43 -27.91 2.38
CA GLY A 180 6.78 -29.00 1.45
C GLY A 180 6.16 -30.37 1.79
N THR A 181 5.20 -30.43 2.72
CA THR A 181 4.54 -31.69 3.12
C THR A 181 3.33 -32.04 2.26
N ARG A 182 2.89 -31.11 1.41
CA ARG A 182 1.78 -31.28 0.47
C ARG A 182 2.12 -30.61 -0.86
N THR A 183 1.89 -31.32 -1.97
CA THR A 183 1.97 -30.72 -3.30
C THR A 183 0.73 -29.87 -3.56
N ASP A 184 0.93 -28.65 -4.03
CA ASP A 184 -0.17 -27.80 -4.46
C ASP A 184 -0.64 -28.16 -5.88
N THR A 185 -1.95 -28.22 -6.05
CA THR A 185 -2.62 -28.48 -7.33
C THR A 185 -3.55 -27.35 -7.73
N THR A 186 -3.85 -26.40 -6.85
CA THR A 186 -4.75 -25.28 -7.13
C THR A 186 -4.02 -24.10 -7.73
N GLY A 187 -2.86 -23.72 -7.19
CA GLY A 187 -2.03 -22.64 -7.72
C GLY A 187 -1.65 -22.84 -9.19
N PRO A 188 -1.04 -23.99 -9.59
CA PRO A 188 -0.70 -24.25 -10.98
C PRO A 188 -1.91 -24.19 -11.93
N ALA A 189 -3.06 -24.72 -11.51
CA ALA A 189 -4.28 -24.69 -12.32
C ALA A 189 -4.80 -23.26 -12.54
N ILE A 190 -4.71 -22.38 -11.53
CA ILE A 190 -5.07 -20.97 -11.67
C ILE A 190 -4.09 -20.26 -12.60
N ALA A 191 -2.78 -20.50 -12.44
CA ALA A 191 -1.76 -19.88 -13.26
C ALA A 191 -1.88 -20.29 -14.74
N GLU A 192 -2.15 -21.57 -15.02
CA GLU A 192 -2.39 -22.07 -16.37
C GLU A 192 -3.63 -21.44 -17.00
N TRP A 193 -4.74 -21.36 -16.26
CA TRP A 193 -5.95 -20.70 -16.74
C TRP A 193 -5.73 -19.21 -17.05
N LEU A 194 -5.07 -18.48 -16.15
CA LEU A 194 -4.74 -17.06 -16.36
C LEU A 194 -3.83 -16.84 -17.57
N THR A 195 -2.82 -17.71 -17.74
CA THR A 195 -1.94 -17.67 -18.92
C THR A 195 -2.74 -17.90 -20.21
N GLY A 196 -3.70 -18.84 -20.18
CA GLY A 196 -4.64 -19.07 -21.28
C GLY A 196 -5.54 -17.87 -21.60
N GLN A 197 -5.82 -17.02 -20.62
CA GLN A 197 -6.55 -15.75 -20.78
C GLN A 197 -5.63 -14.57 -21.15
N GLY A 198 -4.37 -14.84 -21.49
CA GLY A 198 -3.40 -13.84 -21.95
C GLY A 198 -2.76 -13.01 -20.83
N PHE A 199 -2.80 -13.47 -19.58
CA PHE A 199 -2.10 -12.79 -18.48
C PHE A 199 -0.62 -13.17 -18.40
N SER A 200 0.22 -12.19 -18.07
CA SER A 200 1.55 -12.41 -17.52
C SER A 200 1.41 -12.75 -16.03
N VAL A 201 1.75 -13.98 -15.65
CA VAL A 201 1.47 -14.50 -14.30
C VAL A 201 2.74 -14.57 -13.45
N ARG A 202 2.71 -13.94 -12.27
CA ARG A 202 3.68 -14.16 -11.20
C ARG A 202 3.14 -15.20 -10.21
N GLY A 203 3.95 -16.19 -9.89
CA GLY A 203 3.59 -17.28 -8.98
C GLY A 203 3.33 -18.62 -9.69
N PRO A 204 2.75 -19.62 -9.02
CA PRO A 204 2.10 -19.52 -7.71
C PRO A 204 3.07 -19.18 -6.57
N LEU A 205 2.74 -18.13 -5.81
CA LEU A 205 3.45 -17.77 -4.58
C LEU A 205 2.79 -18.52 -3.42
N VAL A 206 3.56 -19.29 -2.66
CA VAL A 206 3.02 -20.14 -1.59
C VAL A 206 3.41 -19.58 -0.24
N TYR A 207 2.41 -19.33 0.62
CA TYR A 207 2.59 -18.85 1.99
C TYR A 207 1.88 -19.77 2.98
N ALA A 208 2.42 -19.86 4.19
CA ALA A 208 1.70 -20.48 5.28
C ALA A 208 0.48 -19.64 5.65
N ASP A 209 -0.53 -20.26 6.26
CA ASP A 209 -1.77 -19.56 6.60
C ASP A 209 -1.54 -18.41 7.60
N SER A 210 -0.50 -18.51 8.44
CA SER A 210 -0.06 -17.43 9.35
C SER A 210 0.53 -16.22 8.63
N ASP A 211 1.09 -16.41 7.45
CA ASP A 211 1.91 -15.43 6.74
C ASP A 211 1.15 -14.84 5.55
N ILE A 212 -0.14 -15.17 5.40
CA ILE A 212 -0.93 -14.80 4.22
C ILE A 212 -1.13 -13.30 4.06
N ALA A 213 -1.08 -12.53 5.15
CA ALA A 213 -1.12 -11.07 5.08
C ALA A 213 0.15 -10.49 4.43
N GLU A 214 1.32 -11.05 4.74
CA GLU A 214 2.58 -10.70 4.09
C GLU A 214 2.57 -11.15 2.64
N GLY A 215 2.10 -12.36 2.36
CA GLY A 215 1.97 -12.87 0.99
C GLY A 215 1.02 -12.05 0.12
N LEU A 216 -0.06 -11.51 0.68
CA LEU A 216 -0.94 -10.59 -0.04
C LEU A 216 -0.26 -9.25 -0.31
N ALA A 217 0.49 -8.71 0.66
CA ALA A 217 1.27 -7.48 0.45
C ALA A 217 2.33 -7.66 -0.65
N ASP A 218 3.03 -8.81 -0.67
CA ASP A 218 3.95 -9.15 -1.76
C ASP A 218 3.23 -9.31 -3.10
N ALA A 219 2.06 -9.97 -3.12
CA ALA A 219 1.26 -10.13 -4.33
C ALA A 219 0.77 -8.80 -4.92
N LEU A 220 0.52 -7.79 -4.07
CA LEU A 220 0.14 -6.44 -4.50
C LEU A 220 1.33 -5.59 -4.97
N THR A 221 2.57 -6.04 -4.73
CA THR A 221 3.77 -5.32 -5.16
C THR A 221 3.84 -5.25 -6.69
N GLY A 222 4.09 -4.05 -7.22
CA GLY A 222 4.08 -3.77 -8.65
C GLY A 222 2.68 -3.48 -9.23
N GLY A 223 1.63 -3.54 -8.40
CA GLY A 223 0.25 -3.18 -8.77
C GLY A 223 -0.29 -4.03 -9.91
N PRO A 224 -0.41 -5.36 -9.79
CA PRO A 224 -0.94 -6.19 -10.87
C PRO A 224 -2.39 -5.86 -11.18
N ALA A 225 -2.88 -6.22 -12.37
CA ALA A 225 -4.30 -6.03 -12.71
C ALA A 225 -5.21 -6.97 -11.89
N LEU A 226 -4.72 -8.18 -11.60
CA LEU A 226 -5.47 -9.22 -10.89
C LEU A 226 -4.60 -9.96 -9.86
N VAL A 227 -5.14 -10.20 -8.67
CA VAL A 227 -4.61 -11.16 -7.70
C VAL A 227 -5.68 -12.22 -7.46
N VAL A 228 -5.33 -13.47 -7.71
CA VAL A 228 -6.19 -14.62 -7.37
C VAL A 228 -5.52 -15.41 -6.26
N SER A 229 -6.17 -15.51 -5.11
CA SER A 229 -5.71 -16.39 -4.03
C SER A 229 -6.49 -17.70 -3.99
N THR A 230 -5.89 -18.76 -3.45
CA THR A 230 -6.55 -20.03 -3.17
C THR A 230 -6.16 -20.57 -1.80
N GLY A 231 -7.13 -21.09 -1.06
CA GLY A 231 -6.93 -21.64 0.28
C GLY A 231 -7.13 -20.62 1.40
N GLY A 232 -7.18 -21.12 2.63
CA GLY A 232 -7.32 -20.27 3.83
C GLY A 232 -8.64 -19.50 3.94
N THR A 233 -9.71 -19.92 3.24
CA THR A 233 -11.02 -19.24 3.22
C THR A 233 -12.12 -19.96 4.00
N GLY A 234 -11.85 -21.08 4.65
CA GLY A 234 -12.85 -21.84 5.40
C GLY A 234 -13.09 -21.31 6.82
N ALA A 235 -13.69 -22.16 7.65
CA ALA A 235 -13.99 -21.88 9.05
C ALA A 235 -12.88 -22.34 10.02
N SER A 236 -11.73 -22.82 9.51
CA SER A 236 -10.62 -23.21 10.39
C SER A 236 -10.10 -21.98 11.15
N PRO A 237 -9.66 -22.11 12.42
CA PRO A 237 -9.03 -21.02 13.15
C PRO A 237 -7.79 -20.44 12.47
N THR A 238 -7.15 -21.23 11.60
CA THR A 238 -5.98 -20.82 10.83
C THR A 238 -6.33 -20.16 9.51
N ASP A 239 -7.58 -20.21 9.07
CA ASP A 239 -8.01 -19.62 7.79
C ASP A 239 -8.09 -18.09 7.95
N ARG A 240 -7.12 -17.37 7.37
CA ARG A 240 -6.97 -15.92 7.52
C ARG A 240 -6.97 -15.15 6.19
N THR A 241 -7.12 -15.84 5.06
CA THR A 241 -7.10 -15.22 3.72
C THR A 241 -8.18 -14.14 3.56
N PRO A 242 -9.44 -14.34 3.99
CA PRO A 242 -10.47 -13.31 3.89
C PRO A 242 -10.14 -12.06 4.70
N GLU A 243 -9.66 -12.21 5.93
CA GLU A 243 -9.30 -11.09 6.81
C GLU A 243 -8.12 -10.29 6.25
N ALA A 244 -7.09 -10.98 5.77
CA ALA A 244 -5.96 -10.34 5.10
C ALA A 244 -6.42 -9.58 3.85
N THR A 245 -7.32 -10.19 3.07
CA THR A 245 -7.87 -9.56 1.86
C THR A 245 -8.67 -8.32 2.21
N LEU A 246 -9.66 -8.42 3.11
CA LEU A 246 -10.48 -7.28 3.55
C LEU A 246 -9.65 -6.11 4.08
N ALA A 247 -8.55 -6.39 4.80
CA ALA A 247 -7.66 -5.34 5.30
C ALA A 247 -6.91 -4.58 4.18
N ALA A 248 -6.78 -5.18 2.99
CA ALA A 248 -6.12 -4.60 1.83
C ALA A 248 -7.09 -3.95 0.83
N LEU A 249 -8.39 -4.24 0.91
CA LEU A 249 -9.38 -3.73 -0.04
C LEU A 249 -9.79 -2.29 0.29
N ASP A 250 -9.79 -1.43 -0.72
CA ASP A 250 -10.43 -0.10 -0.68
C ASP A 250 -11.93 -0.18 -1.02
N ARG A 251 -12.34 -1.21 -1.77
CA ARG A 251 -13.72 -1.43 -2.18
C ARG A 251 -14.05 -2.90 -2.33
N GLU A 252 -15.10 -3.36 -1.67
CA GLU A 252 -15.57 -4.74 -1.82
C GLU A 252 -16.42 -4.94 -3.08
N LEU A 253 -16.36 -6.16 -3.63
CA LEU A 253 -17.19 -6.66 -4.74
C LEU A 253 -17.97 -7.90 -4.26
N PRO A 254 -18.93 -7.74 -3.34
CA PRO A 254 -19.60 -8.86 -2.68
C PRO A 254 -20.31 -9.80 -3.66
N GLY A 255 -20.87 -9.26 -4.75
CA GLY A 255 -21.56 -10.05 -5.77
C GLY A 255 -20.67 -11.11 -6.46
N VAL A 256 -19.37 -10.84 -6.62
CA VAL A 256 -18.42 -11.83 -7.17
C VAL A 256 -18.23 -12.97 -6.19
N ALA A 257 -18.00 -12.66 -4.91
CA ALA A 257 -17.83 -13.66 -3.86
C ALA A 257 -19.11 -14.50 -3.65
N GLU A 258 -20.28 -13.86 -3.74
CA GLU A 258 -21.59 -14.52 -3.68
C GLU A 258 -21.81 -15.46 -4.87
N ALA A 259 -21.50 -15.04 -6.09
CA ALA A 259 -21.63 -15.88 -7.28
C ALA A 259 -20.73 -17.13 -7.20
N ILE A 260 -19.50 -16.98 -6.70
CA ILE A 260 -18.59 -18.12 -6.44
C ILE A 260 -19.20 -19.08 -5.43
N ARG A 261 -19.72 -18.58 -4.29
CA ARG A 261 -20.40 -19.40 -3.28
C ARG A 261 -21.62 -20.11 -3.86
N GLN A 262 -22.51 -19.39 -4.55
CA GLN A 262 -23.74 -19.92 -5.13
C GLN A 262 -23.43 -21.07 -6.10
N ARG A 263 -22.46 -20.88 -7.00
CA ARG A 263 -22.06 -21.93 -7.94
C ARG A 263 -21.48 -23.15 -7.25
N GLY A 264 -20.66 -22.95 -6.21
CA GLY A 264 -20.13 -24.04 -5.39
C GLY A 264 -21.25 -24.80 -4.67
N THR A 265 -22.20 -24.09 -4.06
CA THR A 265 -23.31 -24.69 -3.29
C THR A 265 -24.29 -25.48 -4.15
N ALA A 266 -24.38 -25.20 -5.45
CA ALA A 266 -25.19 -25.98 -6.38
C ALA A 266 -24.74 -27.46 -6.48
N LYS A 267 -23.46 -27.74 -6.17
CA LYS A 267 -22.89 -29.10 -6.19
C LYS A 267 -22.49 -29.60 -4.80
N PHE A 268 -22.00 -28.70 -3.95
CA PHE A 268 -21.40 -29.03 -2.65
C PHE A 268 -21.97 -28.12 -1.56
N PRO A 269 -22.89 -28.60 -0.70
CA PRO A 269 -23.50 -27.78 0.36
C PRO A 269 -22.48 -27.07 1.26
N ASN A 270 -21.34 -27.71 1.55
CA ASN A 270 -20.27 -27.16 2.38
C ASN A 270 -19.55 -25.95 1.76
N ALA A 271 -19.74 -25.67 0.46
CA ALA A 271 -19.22 -24.45 -0.16
C ALA A 271 -19.80 -23.17 0.48
N ALA A 272 -20.96 -23.27 1.14
CA ALA A 272 -21.57 -22.18 1.91
C ALA A 272 -20.69 -21.70 3.08
N LEU A 273 -19.76 -22.53 3.56
CA LEU A 273 -18.85 -22.19 4.66
C LEU A 273 -17.65 -21.34 4.20
N SER A 274 -17.46 -21.16 2.89
CA SER A 274 -16.37 -20.33 2.36
C SER A 274 -16.62 -18.86 2.71
N ARG A 275 -15.64 -18.25 3.36
CA ARG A 275 -15.60 -16.83 3.71
C ARG A 275 -14.80 -16.00 2.69
N GLY A 276 -14.43 -16.59 1.54
CA GLY A 276 -13.68 -15.88 0.52
C GLY A 276 -14.36 -14.57 0.09
N VAL A 277 -13.57 -13.52 -0.11
CA VAL A 277 -14.03 -12.20 -0.54
C VAL A 277 -13.43 -11.84 -1.90
N ALA A 278 -13.99 -10.79 -2.51
CA ALA A 278 -13.50 -10.19 -3.72
C ALA A 278 -13.62 -8.67 -3.62
N GLY A 279 -12.73 -7.93 -4.27
CA GLY A 279 -12.72 -6.47 -4.20
C GLY A 279 -11.60 -5.81 -5.00
N LEU A 280 -11.41 -4.52 -4.77
CA LEU A 280 -10.35 -3.69 -5.32
C LEU A 280 -9.39 -3.23 -4.22
N ALA A 281 -8.09 -3.39 -4.46
CA ALA A 281 -7.01 -2.73 -3.75
C ALA A 281 -6.34 -1.75 -4.74
N GLY A 282 -6.66 -0.47 -4.62
CA GLY A 282 -6.43 0.52 -5.68
C GLY A 282 -7.07 0.08 -7.00
N ARG A 283 -6.23 -0.23 -7.99
CA ARG A 283 -6.64 -0.71 -9.32
C ARG A 283 -6.44 -2.20 -9.54
N THR A 284 -6.03 -2.92 -8.50
CA THR A 284 -5.89 -4.37 -8.54
C THR A 284 -7.19 -5.03 -8.12
N VAL A 285 -7.73 -5.89 -8.98
CA VAL A 285 -8.83 -6.79 -8.59
C VAL A 285 -8.25 -7.92 -7.74
N VAL A 286 -8.81 -8.17 -6.56
CA VAL A 286 -8.42 -9.29 -5.71
C VAL A 286 -9.59 -10.24 -5.55
N VAL A 287 -9.39 -11.54 -5.78
CA VAL A 287 -10.42 -12.57 -5.64
C VAL A 287 -9.88 -13.76 -4.85
N ASN A 288 -10.57 -14.16 -3.79
CA ASN A 288 -10.26 -15.41 -3.08
C ASN A 288 -11.05 -16.59 -3.65
N LEU A 289 -10.35 -17.65 -4.03
CA LEU A 289 -10.93 -18.92 -4.44
C LEU A 289 -10.80 -19.96 -3.32
N PRO A 290 -11.69 -20.96 -3.26
CA PRO A 290 -11.55 -22.08 -2.33
C PRO A 290 -10.24 -22.85 -2.52
N GLY A 291 -9.77 -23.52 -1.47
CA GLY A 291 -8.55 -24.35 -1.49
C GLY A 291 -8.70 -25.75 -2.10
N SER A 292 -9.77 -26.02 -2.84
CA SER A 292 -10.01 -27.30 -3.51
C SER A 292 -10.02 -27.13 -5.03
N THR A 293 -9.52 -28.10 -5.78
CA THR A 293 -9.48 -28.05 -7.26
C THR A 293 -10.86 -27.83 -7.86
N GLY A 294 -11.90 -28.45 -7.29
CA GLY A 294 -13.29 -28.24 -7.71
C GLY A 294 -13.77 -26.81 -7.44
N GLY A 295 -13.46 -26.25 -6.27
CA GLY A 295 -13.83 -24.89 -5.91
C GLY A 295 -13.09 -23.83 -6.72
N VAL A 296 -11.81 -24.07 -7.05
CA VAL A 296 -11.06 -23.24 -8.00
C VAL A 296 -11.73 -23.25 -9.36
N ARG A 297 -12.02 -24.43 -9.92
CA ARG A 297 -12.68 -24.53 -11.24
C ARG A 297 -14.03 -23.81 -11.26
N ASP A 298 -14.86 -24.00 -10.24
CA ASP A 298 -16.16 -23.32 -10.15
C ASP A 298 -15.97 -21.80 -10.02
N GLY A 299 -14.98 -21.33 -9.25
CA GLY A 299 -14.67 -19.92 -9.10
C GLY A 299 -14.14 -19.27 -10.39
N LEU A 300 -13.19 -19.90 -11.08
CA LEU A 300 -12.67 -19.45 -12.37
C LEU A 300 -13.78 -19.35 -13.42
N ALA A 301 -14.70 -20.32 -13.44
CA ALA A 301 -15.82 -20.29 -14.37
C ALA A 301 -16.86 -19.19 -14.05
N VAL A 302 -16.89 -18.65 -12.81
CA VAL A 302 -17.65 -17.43 -12.48
C VAL A 302 -16.93 -16.18 -12.98
N LEU A 303 -15.60 -16.16 -12.87
CA LEU A 303 -14.79 -15.01 -13.31
C LEU A 303 -14.72 -14.89 -14.83
N GLU A 304 -14.63 -16.01 -15.55
CA GLU A 304 -14.43 -16.06 -17.00
C GLU A 304 -15.30 -15.07 -17.81
N PRO A 305 -16.64 -15.02 -17.66
CA PRO A 305 -17.47 -14.10 -18.45
C PRO A 305 -17.41 -12.63 -17.99
N ILE A 306 -16.89 -12.33 -16.81
CA ILE A 306 -16.92 -10.97 -16.23
C ILE A 306 -15.54 -10.32 -16.11
N LEU A 307 -14.46 -11.10 -16.22
CA LEU A 307 -13.11 -10.65 -15.87
C LEU A 307 -12.65 -9.47 -16.73
N ASP A 308 -12.82 -9.56 -18.05
CA ASP A 308 -12.39 -8.50 -18.97
C ASP A 308 -13.13 -7.19 -18.69
N HIS A 309 -14.46 -7.24 -18.58
CA HIS A 309 -15.27 -6.06 -18.28
C HIS A 309 -14.92 -5.45 -16.92
N LEU A 310 -14.71 -6.30 -15.91
CA LEU A 310 -14.31 -5.85 -14.58
C LEU A 310 -12.96 -5.11 -14.62
N LEU A 311 -11.96 -5.66 -15.31
CA LEU A 311 -10.65 -5.03 -15.44
C LEU A 311 -10.70 -3.73 -16.25
N GLU A 312 -11.52 -3.66 -17.31
CA GLU A 312 -11.73 -2.41 -18.07
C GLU A 312 -12.39 -1.31 -17.24
N GLN A 313 -13.39 -1.68 -16.44
CA GLN A 313 -14.09 -0.74 -15.55
C GLN A 313 -13.15 -0.21 -14.47
N VAL A 314 -12.34 -1.08 -13.85
CA VAL A 314 -11.31 -0.68 -12.89
C VAL A 314 -10.21 0.14 -13.56
N ALA A 315 -9.91 -0.15 -14.83
CA ALA A 315 -8.98 0.64 -15.63
C ALA A 315 -9.52 2.04 -15.99
N GLY A 316 -10.78 2.36 -15.68
CA GLY A 316 -11.40 3.65 -16.02
C GLY A 316 -11.71 3.80 -17.52
N ARG A 317 -11.74 2.69 -18.27
CA ARG A 317 -12.05 2.69 -19.72
C ARG A 317 -13.54 2.60 -20.04
N GLY A 318 -14.40 2.51 -19.02
CA GLY A 318 -15.86 2.49 -19.15
C GLY A 318 -16.51 3.85 -18.88
N ALA A 319 -16.00 4.94 -19.45
CA ALA A 319 -16.80 6.17 -19.51
C ALA A 319 -18.09 5.83 -20.26
N HIS A 320 -19.23 6.03 -19.60
CA HIS A 320 -20.56 5.87 -20.20
C HIS A 320 -20.55 6.49 -21.60
N GLU A 321 -20.63 5.66 -22.64
CA GLU A 321 -21.19 6.13 -23.90
C GLU A 321 -22.60 6.61 -23.56
N GLU A 322 -22.81 7.91 -23.73
CA GLU A 322 -24.11 8.54 -23.65
C GLU A 322 -25.05 7.80 -24.62
N VAL A 323 -25.88 6.91 -24.06
CA VAL A 323 -27.10 6.47 -24.73
C VAL A 323 -27.97 7.73 -24.83
N THR A 324 -27.84 8.42 -25.96
CA THR A 324 -28.71 9.53 -26.32
C THR A 324 -30.12 8.95 -26.56
N PRO A 325 -31.18 9.53 -25.99
CA PRO A 325 -32.55 9.04 -26.17
C PRO A 325 -33.03 9.13 -27.63
#